data_AF-A0A1Z3LV31-F1
#
_entry.id   AF-A0A1Z3LV31-F1
#
_cell.length_a   1.000
_cell.length_b   1.000
_cell.length_c   1.000
_cell.angle_alpha   90.00
_cell.angle_beta   90.00
_cell.angle_gamma   90.00
#
_symmetry.space_group_name_H-M   'P 1'
#
loop_
_entity.id
_entity.type
_entity.pdbx_description
1 polymer ?
#
loop_
_entity_poly.entity_id
_entity_poly.type
_entity_poly.pdbx_seq_one_letter_code
_entity_poly.pdbx_strand_id
1 'polypeptide(L)'
;MTNASDRIRLFALNNLAIESAIQRVEREHDLDLGHRPAIEGGLDETYYPQFEEKIRREAADMSAHYRVFYCLENSIRSLITEVLQEKHGTGWWTSKVPDTVKNHVAGTQKKERESGIAVRSQEPIDYTTFGELGEIIKSNWHDFTDIFQDIKALEKVIATLNVLRGPIAHCKPLAEDEVVRLHLSVRDWFRSMG
;
A
#
# COMPACT_ATOMS: atom_id res chain seq x y z
N MET A 1 46.64 19.77 -10.85
CA MET A 1 46.34 19.06 -9.57
C MET A 1 44.83 18.87 -9.54
N THR A 2 44.32 17.64 -9.61
CA THR A 2 42.87 17.38 -9.55
C THR A 2 42.32 17.82 -8.20
N ASN A 3 41.27 18.65 -8.21
CA ASN A 3 40.62 19.15 -7.01
C ASN A 3 40.08 17.96 -6.21
N ALA A 4 40.09 18.04 -4.88
CA ALA A 4 39.51 17.00 -4.01
C ALA A 4 38.05 16.66 -4.41
N SER A 5 37.30 17.67 -4.87
CA SER A 5 35.95 17.50 -5.41
C SER A 5 35.91 16.58 -6.64
N ASP A 6 36.88 16.69 -7.56
CA ASP A 6 36.92 15.86 -8.76
C ASP A 6 37.22 14.40 -8.43
N ARG A 7 38.07 14.17 -7.41
CA ARG A 7 38.39 12.83 -6.93
C ARG A 7 37.21 12.14 -6.25
N ILE A 8 36.45 12.89 -5.43
CA ILE A 8 35.22 12.38 -4.81
C ILE A 8 34.18 12.05 -5.87
N ARG A 9 34.02 12.92 -6.87
CA ARG A 9 33.10 12.68 -7.98
C ARG A 9 33.49 11.44 -8.80
N LEU A 10 34.78 11.28 -9.09
CA LEU A 10 35.29 10.10 -9.79
C LEU A 10 35.05 8.81 -8.98
N PHE A 11 35.30 8.85 -7.66
CA PHE A 11 35.02 7.73 -6.77
C PHE A 11 33.54 7.34 -6.79
N ALA A 12 32.64 8.32 -6.70
CA ALA A 12 31.19 8.08 -6.76
C ALA A 12 30.74 7.48 -8.10
N LEU A 13 31.25 8.01 -9.22
CA LEU A 13 30.94 7.48 -10.56
C LEU A 13 31.43 6.04 -10.73
N ASN A 14 32.61 5.71 -10.22
CA ASN A 14 33.13 4.34 -10.25
C ASN A 14 32.27 3.39 -9.41
N ASN A 15 31.83 3.81 -8.22
CA ASN A 15 30.94 2.99 -7.39
C ASN A 15 29.61 2.72 -8.09
N LEU A 16 29.00 3.73 -8.72
CA LEU A 16 27.77 3.54 -9.49
C LEU A 16 27.94 2.56 -10.65
N ALA A 17 29.09 2.63 -11.35
CA ALA A 17 29.39 1.69 -12.44
C ALA A 17 29.56 0.25 -11.92
N ILE A 18 30.21 0.08 -10.76
CA ILE A 18 30.39 -1.22 -10.11
C ILE A 18 29.04 -1.78 -9.65
N GLU A 19 28.22 -0.99 -8.96
CA GLU A 19 26.87 -1.41 -8.53
C GLU A 19 26.01 -1.84 -9.73
N SER A 20 26.04 -1.08 -10.83
CA SER A 20 25.31 -1.44 -12.05
C SER A 20 25.78 -2.77 -12.65
N ALA A 21 27.09 -3.03 -12.64
CA ALA A 21 27.66 -4.29 -13.11
C ALA A 21 27.27 -5.46 -12.20
N ILE A 22 27.32 -5.29 -10.88
CA ILE A 22 26.88 -6.30 -9.90
C ILE A 22 25.41 -6.64 -10.12
N GLN A 23 24.54 -5.64 -10.21
CA GLN A 23 23.12 -5.85 -10.49
C GLN A 23 22.85 -6.57 -11.82
N ARG A 24 23.70 -6.36 -12.84
CA ARG A 24 23.59 -7.10 -14.10
C ARG A 24 23.92 -8.57 -13.93
N VAL A 25 25.00 -8.89 -13.22
CA VAL A 25 25.39 -10.28 -12.89
C VAL A 25 24.30 -10.97 -12.06
N GLU A 26 23.75 -10.27 -11.06
CA GLU A 26 22.62 -10.78 -10.26
C GLU A 26 21.40 -11.13 -11.13
N ARG A 27 21.05 -10.29 -12.12
CA ARG A 27 19.94 -10.58 -13.05
C ARG A 27 20.24 -11.70 -14.04
N GLU A 28 21.47 -11.74 -14.56
CA GLU A 28 21.88 -12.70 -15.59
C GLU A 28 22.03 -14.12 -15.02
N HIS A 29 22.52 -14.22 -13.79
CA HIS A 29 22.79 -15.50 -13.11
C HIS A 29 21.80 -15.81 -11.99
N ASP A 30 20.86 -14.91 -11.73
CA ASP A 30 19.84 -15.05 -10.69
C ASP A 30 20.44 -15.31 -9.30
N LEU A 31 21.39 -14.44 -8.91
CA LEU A 31 22.10 -14.49 -7.64
C LEU A 31 21.80 -13.24 -6.81
N ASP A 32 21.78 -13.37 -5.48
CA ASP A 32 21.85 -12.24 -4.55
C ASP A 32 23.26 -12.19 -3.95
N LEU A 33 23.97 -11.08 -4.19
CA LEU A 33 25.34 -10.90 -3.73
C LEU A 33 25.43 -10.08 -2.43
N GLY A 34 24.29 -9.78 -1.79
CA GLY A 34 24.23 -9.22 -0.43
C GLY A 34 24.71 -7.77 -0.29
N HIS A 35 24.82 -7.04 -1.39
CA HIS A 35 25.26 -5.63 -1.40
C HIS A 35 24.10 -4.64 -1.22
N ARG A 36 22.85 -5.11 -1.34
CA ARG A 36 21.67 -4.34 -0.99
C ARG A 36 21.46 -4.48 0.52
N PRO A 37 21.09 -3.40 1.25
CA PRO A 37 20.74 -3.54 2.64
C PRO A 37 19.66 -4.63 2.75
N ALA A 38 19.98 -5.67 3.51
CA ALA A 38 19.02 -6.71 3.83
C ALA A 38 17.80 -6.03 4.43
N ILE A 39 16.60 -6.48 4.05
CA ILE A 39 15.42 -6.18 4.84
C ILE A 39 15.62 -6.96 6.15
N GLU A 40 16.22 -6.30 7.15
CA GLU A 40 16.48 -6.91 8.46
C GLU A 40 15.14 -7.32 9.09
N GLY A 41 14.98 -8.63 9.31
CA GLY A 41 13.71 -9.28 9.71
C GLY A 41 13.31 -10.43 8.79
N GLY A 42 14.30 -11.19 8.30
CA GLY A 42 14.19 -12.18 7.23
C GLY A 42 13.16 -13.27 7.52
N LEU A 43 12.44 -13.63 6.46
CA LEU A 43 11.50 -14.75 6.39
C LEU A 43 12.07 -15.99 7.08
N ASP A 44 11.21 -16.77 7.74
CA ASP A 44 11.60 -17.96 8.50
C ASP A 44 12.58 -18.86 7.73
N GLU A 45 13.84 -18.88 8.15
CA GLU A 45 14.90 -19.62 7.44
C GLU A 45 14.74 -21.15 7.55
N THR A 46 13.88 -21.65 8.44
CA THR A 46 13.60 -23.08 8.64
C THR A 46 12.55 -23.59 7.67
N TYR A 47 11.45 -22.85 7.52
CA TYR A 47 10.29 -23.29 6.73
C TYR A 47 10.20 -22.61 5.37
N TYR A 48 10.64 -21.36 5.23
CA TYR A 48 10.52 -20.62 3.98
C TYR A 48 11.29 -21.27 2.81
N PRO A 49 12.52 -21.80 2.98
CA PRO A 49 13.23 -22.48 1.90
C PRO A 49 12.57 -23.77 1.39
N GLN A 50 11.58 -24.31 2.12
CA GLN A 50 10.87 -25.54 1.72
C GLN A 50 9.85 -25.29 0.60
N PHE A 51 9.46 -24.03 0.36
CA PHE A 51 8.58 -23.68 -0.76
C PHE A 51 9.34 -23.68 -2.09
N GLU A 52 8.63 -24.10 -3.15
CA GLU A 52 9.16 -24.06 -4.51
C GLU A 52 9.70 -22.67 -4.86
N GLU A 53 10.85 -22.65 -5.52
CA GLU A 53 11.54 -21.42 -5.88
C GLU A 53 10.66 -20.46 -6.68
N LYS A 54 9.88 -20.99 -7.64
CA LYS A 54 8.92 -20.21 -8.42
C LYS A 54 7.92 -19.48 -7.51
N ILE A 55 7.38 -20.16 -6.50
CA ILE A 55 6.41 -19.56 -5.56
C ILE A 55 7.08 -18.47 -4.73
N ARG A 56 8.33 -18.68 -4.28
CA ARG A 56 9.07 -17.67 -3.53
C ARG A 56 9.35 -16.41 -4.36
N ARG A 57 9.68 -16.56 -5.64
CA ARG A 57 9.83 -15.42 -6.58
C ARG A 57 8.52 -14.66 -6.77
N GLU A 58 7.42 -15.38 -7.05
CA GLU A 58 6.09 -14.76 -7.18
C GLU A 58 5.69 -14.01 -5.89
N ALA A 59 5.98 -14.57 -4.72
CA ALA A 59 5.73 -13.91 -3.43
C ALA A 59 6.57 -12.64 -3.26
N ALA A 60 7.84 -12.66 -3.67
CA ALA A 60 8.72 -11.49 -3.62
C ALA A 60 8.18 -10.35 -4.51
N ASP A 61 7.74 -10.67 -5.72
CA ASP A 61 7.14 -9.68 -6.64
C ASP A 61 5.83 -9.13 -6.06
N MET A 62 4.96 -10.01 -5.56
CA MET A 62 3.68 -9.61 -4.94
C MET A 62 3.86 -8.74 -3.69
N SER A 63 4.95 -8.89 -2.95
CA SER A 63 5.25 -8.09 -1.76
C SER A 63 5.31 -6.59 -2.07
N ALA A 64 5.80 -6.21 -3.25
CA ALA A 64 5.89 -4.81 -3.66
C ALA A 64 4.49 -4.20 -3.82
N HIS A 65 3.55 -4.94 -4.42
CA HIS A 65 2.17 -4.50 -4.59
C HIS A 65 1.43 -4.39 -3.26
N TYR A 66 1.63 -5.37 -2.37
CA TYR A 66 1.06 -5.31 -1.02
C TYR A 66 1.55 -4.08 -0.24
N ARG A 67 2.85 -3.76 -0.31
CA ARG A 67 3.41 -2.57 0.36
C ARG A 67 2.72 -1.29 -0.09
N VAL A 68 2.52 -1.12 -1.40
CA VAL A 68 1.80 0.04 -1.96
C VAL A 68 0.37 0.10 -1.42
N PHE A 69 -0.34 -1.03 -1.45
CA PHE A 69 -1.71 -1.12 -0.94
C PHE A 69 -1.81 -0.78 0.54
N TYR A 70 -0.94 -1.36 1.36
CA TYR A 70 -0.90 -1.13 2.79
C TYR A 70 -0.67 0.35 3.11
N CYS A 71 0.31 0.99 2.47
CA CYS A 71 0.59 2.41 2.67
C CYS A 71 -0.60 3.27 2.23
N LEU A 72 -1.14 3.00 1.04
CA LEU A 72 -2.23 3.81 0.49
C LEU A 72 -3.49 3.68 1.35
N GLU A 73 -3.95 2.47 1.65
CA GLU A 73 -5.18 2.25 2.42
C GLU A 73 -5.11 2.90 3.80
N ASN A 74 -4.00 2.72 4.51
CA ASN A 74 -3.83 3.33 5.84
C ASN A 74 -3.68 4.86 5.76
N SER A 75 -3.03 5.40 4.74
CA SER A 75 -2.97 6.86 4.56
C SER A 75 -4.36 7.46 4.32
N ILE A 76 -5.24 6.76 3.59
CA ILE A 76 -6.63 7.18 3.38
C ILE A 76 -7.42 7.13 4.70
N ARG A 77 -7.23 6.08 5.51
CA ARG A 77 -7.84 5.98 6.85
C ARG A 77 -7.41 7.13 7.76
N SER A 78 -6.12 7.46 7.77
CA SER A 78 -5.58 8.58 8.53
C SER A 78 -6.20 9.90 8.06
N LEU A 79 -6.22 10.17 6.75
CA LEU A 79 -6.81 11.38 6.18
C LEU A 79 -8.29 11.54 6.58
N ILE A 80 -9.09 10.49 6.43
CA ILE A 80 -10.52 10.51 6.79
C ILE A 80 -10.69 10.76 8.29
N THR A 81 -9.92 10.07 9.12
CA THR A 81 -9.95 10.24 10.58
C THR A 81 -9.62 11.67 10.95
N GLU A 82 -8.54 12.24 10.42
CA GLU A 82 -8.09 13.61 10.70
C GLU A 82 -9.18 14.63 10.33
N VAL A 83 -9.65 14.60 9.08
CA VAL A 83 -10.67 15.55 8.58
C VAL A 83 -11.97 15.47 9.38
N LEU A 84 -12.49 14.26 9.59
CA LEU A 84 -13.80 14.11 10.24
C LEU A 84 -13.72 14.33 11.75
N GLN A 85 -12.61 13.96 12.40
CA GLN A 85 -12.40 14.25 13.81
C GLN A 85 -12.22 15.75 14.05
N GLU A 86 -11.50 16.47 13.19
CA GLU A 86 -11.34 17.92 13.29
C GLU A 86 -12.69 18.64 13.14
N LYS A 87 -13.48 18.27 12.13
CA LYS A 87 -14.74 18.97 11.79
C LYS A 87 -15.93 18.57 12.65
N HIS A 88 -16.00 17.31 13.13
CA HIS A 88 -17.17 16.76 13.82
C HIS A 88 -16.87 16.18 15.21
N GLY A 89 -15.62 16.23 15.68
CA GLY A 89 -15.21 15.74 16.99
C GLY A 89 -15.21 14.21 17.09
N THR A 90 -15.03 13.68 18.30
CA THR A 90 -14.87 12.23 18.55
C THR A 90 -16.09 11.38 18.19
N GLY A 91 -17.27 11.99 18.06
CA GLY A 91 -18.52 11.33 17.64
C GLY A 91 -18.69 11.19 16.12
N TRP A 92 -17.67 11.53 15.33
CA TRP A 92 -17.75 11.54 13.86
C TRP A 92 -18.11 10.16 13.30
N TRP A 93 -17.56 9.07 13.86
CA TRP A 93 -17.84 7.72 13.38
C TRP A 93 -19.35 7.43 13.41
N THR A 94 -20.02 7.73 14.52
CA THR A 94 -21.45 7.46 14.68
C THR A 94 -22.32 8.35 13.79
N SER A 95 -21.94 9.61 13.63
CA SER A 95 -22.78 10.66 13.02
C SER A 95 -22.55 10.88 11.52
N LYS A 96 -21.37 10.58 11.00
CA LYS A 96 -20.94 10.93 9.62
C LYS A 96 -20.69 9.72 8.74
N VAL A 97 -20.42 8.54 9.32
CA VAL A 97 -20.22 7.32 8.55
C VAL A 97 -21.58 6.70 8.19
N PRO A 98 -21.80 6.32 6.92
CA PRO A 98 -23.03 5.66 6.48
C PRO A 98 -23.34 4.38 7.27
N ASP A 99 -24.63 4.11 7.51
CA ASP A 99 -25.07 2.93 8.26
C ASP A 99 -24.64 1.62 7.60
N THR A 100 -24.59 1.56 6.27
CA THR A 100 -24.11 0.40 5.51
C THR A 100 -22.68 0.02 5.91
N VAL A 101 -21.79 1.02 5.98
CA VAL A 101 -20.39 0.84 6.37
C VAL A 101 -20.29 0.47 7.85
N LYS A 102 -21.01 1.17 8.74
CA LYS A 102 -21.01 0.87 10.18
C LYS A 102 -21.49 -0.57 10.46
N ASN A 103 -22.53 -1.02 9.76
CA ASN A 103 -23.08 -2.37 9.92
C ASN A 103 -22.11 -3.45 9.44
N HIS A 104 -21.43 -3.24 8.31
CA HIS A 104 -20.41 -4.16 7.82
C HIS A 104 -19.21 -4.24 8.78
N VAL A 105 -18.71 -3.09 9.25
CA VAL A 105 -17.61 -3.03 10.23
C VAL A 105 -17.98 -3.72 11.54
N ALA A 106 -19.16 -3.42 12.10
CA ALA A 106 -19.62 -4.05 13.34
C ALA A 106 -19.75 -5.58 13.20
N GLY A 107 -20.25 -6.05 12.05
CA GLY A 107 -20.33 -7.47 11.73
C GLY A 107 -18.94 -8.13 11.65
N THR A 108 -17.97 -7.46 11.06
CA THR A 108 -16.58 -7.95 10.94
C THR A 108 -15.89 -8.00 12.30
N GLN A 109 -16.00 -6.94 13.10
CA GLN A 109 -15.46 -6.89 14.47
C GLN A 109 -16.05 -8.00 15.34
N LYS A 110 -17.36 -8.24 15.24
CA LYS A 110 -18.02 -9.33 15.97
C LYS A 110 -17.43 -10.70 15.58
N LYS A 111 -17.33 -10.98 14.27
CA LYS A 111 -16.77 -12.24 13.77
C LYS A 111 -15.34 -12.47 14.25
N GLU A 112 -14.50 -11.44 14.30
CA GLU A 112 -13.12 -11.56 14.79
C GLU A 112 -13.03 -11.80 16.30
N ARG A 113 -13.89 -11.14 17.09
CA ARG A 113 -13.96 -11.42 18.52
C ARG A 113 -14.41 -12.85 18.81
N GLU A 114 -15.26 -13.41 17.96
CA GLU A 114 -15.78 -14.77 18.08
C GLU A 114 -14.82 -15.84 17.55
N SER A 115 -13.82 -15.50 16.74
CA SER A 115 -12.91 -16.48 16.12
C SER A 115 -11.75 -16.93 17.00
N GLY A 116 -11.56 -16.32 18.18
CA GLY A 116 -10.53 -16.71 19.15
C GLY A 116 -9.10 -16.31 18.74
N ILE A 117 -8.93 -15.53 17.68
CA ILE A 117 -7.67 -14.90 17.30
C ILE A 117 -7.57 -13.49 17.85
N ALA A 118 -6.37 -12.91 17.83
CA ALA A 118 -6.19 -11.50 18.20
C ALA A 118 -7.00 -10.60 17.25
N VAL A 119 -7.75 -9.68 17.86
CA VAL A 119 -8.50 -8.65 17.14
C VAL A 119 -7.51 -7.70 16.46
N ARG A 120 -7.73 -7.37 15.18
CA ARG A 120 -6.75 -6.59 14.40
C ARG A 120 -6.54 -5.16 14.90
N SER A 121 -7.59 -4.53 15.42
CA SER A 121 -7.57 -3.14 15.89
C SER A 121 -8.77 -2.82 16.78
N GLN A 122 -8.64 -1.81 17.63
CA GLN A 122 -9.77 -1.23 18.37
C GLN A 122 -10.52 -0.17 17.53
N GLU A 123 -9.88 0.42 16.53
CA GLU A 123 -10.46 1.49 15.73
C GLU A 123 -11.39 0.93 14.64
N PRO A 124 -12.66 1.35 14.58
CA PRO A 124 -13.60 0.86 13.57
C PRO A 124 -13.16 1.12 12.12
N ILE A 125 -12.43 2.21 11.86
CA ILE A 125 -11.96 2.54 10.51
C ILE A 125 -10.98 1.49 9.95
N ASP A 126 -10.30 0.72 10.78
CA ASP A 126 -9.36 -0.32 10.35
C ASP A 126 -10.04 -1.58 9.78
N TYR A 127 -11.37 -1.65 9.89
CA TYR A 127 -12.20 -2.72 9.33
C TYR A 127 -12.85 -2.35 8.00
N THR A 128 -12.64 -1.12 7.56
CA THR A 128 -13.17 -0.63 6.28
C THR A 128 -12.33 -1.10 5.10
N THR A 129 -12.95 -1.12 3.94
CA THR A 129 -12.36 -1.42 2.64
C THR A 129 -12.16 -0.15 1.81
N PHE A 130 -11.35 -0.17 0.75
CA PHE A 130 -11.24 0.96 -0.19
C PHE A 130 -12.60 1.49 -0.65
N GLY A 131 -13.52 0.59 -1.05
CA GLY A 131 -14.85 0.99 -1.47
C GLY A 131 -15.60 1.76 -0.38
N GLU A 132 -15.57 1.28 0.86
CA GLU A 132 -16.23 1.94 1.99
C GLU A 132 -15.57 3.26 2.38
N LEU A 133 -14.24 3.36 2.28
CA LEU A 133 -13.51 4.62 2.47
C LEU A 133 -13.97 5.66 1.43
N GLY A 134 -14.19 5.24 0.18
CA GLY A 134 -14.79 6.08 -0.86
C GLY A 134 -16.19 6.56 -0.51
N GLU A 135 -17.05 5.66 0.00
CA GLU A 135 -18.41 6.00 0.42
C GLU A 135 -18.44 6.97 1.61
N ILE A 136 -17.48 6.86 2.55
CA ILE A 136 -17.32 7.81 3.65
C ILE A 136 -16.96 9.19 3.12
N ILE A 137 -15.95 9.30 2.23
CA ILE A 137 -15.54 10.59 1.64
C ILE A 137 -16.70 11.20 0.86
N LYS A 138 -17.37 10.40 0.03
CA LYS A 138 -18.50 10.84 -0.80
C LYS A 138 -19.65 11.39 0.04
N SER A 139 -20.05 10.65 1.08
CA SER A 139 -21.17 11.05 1.95
C SER A 139 -20.88 12.33 2.74
N ASN A 140 -19.60 12.68 2.88
CA ASN A 140 -19.11 13.86 3.59
C ASN A 140 -18.34 14.81 2.66
N TRP A 141 -18.66 14.83 1.36
CA TRP A 141 -17.83 15.51 0.34
C TRP A 141 -17.46 16.96 0.66
N HIS A 142 -18.40 17.72 1.22
CA HIS A 142 -18.18 19.11 1.66
C HIS A 142 -16.98 19.25 2.61
N ASP A 143 -16.68 18.23 3.41
CA ASP A 143 -15.58 18.26 4.35
C ASP A 143 -14.21 18.03 3.68
N PHE A 144 -14.21 17.52 2.45
CA PHE A 144 -13.00 17.16 1.71
C PHE A 144 -12.73 18.06 0.49
N THR A 145 -13.52 19.11 0.25
CA THR A 145 -13.38 19.98 -0.94
C THR A 145 -12.06 20.76 -0.98
N ASP A 146 -11.43 20.99 0.17
CA ASP A 146 -10.12 21.65 0.26
C ASP A 146 -8.96 20.71 -0.12
N ILE A 147 -9.24 19.41 -0.17
CA ILE A 147 -8.26 18.36 -0.47
C ILE A 147 -8.50 17.82 -1.87
N PHE A 148 -9.73 17.44 -2.21
CA PHE A 148 -10.04 16.81 -3.49
C PHE A 148 -10.79 17.75 -4.44
N GLN A 149 -10.38 17.74 -5.71
CA GLN A 149 -10.95 18.62 -6.73
C GLN A 149 -12.24 18.06 -7.38
N ASP A 150 -12.30 16.75 -7.62
CA ASP A 150 -13.40 16.10 -8.34
C ASP A 150 -13.78 14.76 -7.69
N ILE A 151 -15.00 14.70 -7.15
CA ILE A 151 -15.57 13.51 -6.53
C ILE A 151 -15.66 12.32 -7.50
N LYS A 152 -15.95 12.57 -8.79
CA LYS A 152 -16.10 11.49 -9.78
C LYS A 152 -14.75 10.87 -10.13
N ALA A 153 -13.72 11.70 -10.23
CA ALA A 153 -12.36 11.24 -10.44
C ALA A 153 -11.90 10.37 -9.25
N LEU A 154 -12.17 10.84 -8.03
CA LEU A 154 -11.90 10.10 -6.79
C LEU A 154 -12.63 8.75 -6.75
N GLU A 155 -13.94 8.73 -7.04
CA GLU A 155 -14.75 7.51 -7.08
C GLU A 155 -14.17 6.48 -8.06
N LYS A 156 -13.75 6.92 -9.25
CA LYS A 156 -13.13 6.04 -10.26
C LYS A 156 -11.82 5.43 -9.76
N VAL A 157 -10.99 6.23 -9.10
CA VAL A 157 -9.71 5.76 -8.52
C VAL A 157 -9.98 4.73 -7.43
N ILE A 158 -10.88 5.04 -6.47
CA ILE A 158 -11.25 4.13 -5.38
C ILE A 158 -11.86 2.84 -5.91
N ALA A 159 -12.77 2.90 -6.88
CA ALA A 159 -13.38 1.72 -7.47
C ALA A 159 -12.32 0.79 -8.10
N THR A 160 -11.33 1.38 -8.78
CA THR A 160 -10.24 0.62 -9.39
C THR A 160 -9.37 -0.05 -8.33
N LEU A 161 -8.95 0.70 -7.30
CA LEU A 161 -8.17 0.14 -6.17
C LEU A 161 -8.94 -0.97 -5.45
N ASN A 162 -10.25 -0.80 -5.27
CA ASN A 162 -11.10 -1.80 -4.62
C ASN A 162 -11.19 -3.12 -5.39
N VAL A 163 -11.09 -3.08 -6.72
CA VAL A 163 -11.02 -4.30 -7.56
C VAL A 163 -9.64 -4.93 -7.50
N LEU A 164 -8.59 -4.12 -7.67
CA LEU A 164 -7.19 -4.56 -7.65
C LEU A 164 -6.77 -5.20 -6.32
N ARG A 165 -7.42 -4.84 -5.21
CA ARG A 165 -7.16 -5.44 -3.90
C ARG A 165 -7.43 -6.95 -3.86
N GLY A 166 -8.34 -7.45 -4.69
CA GLY A 166 -8.80 -8.84 -4.64
C GLY A 166 -7.65 -9.83 -4.84
N PRO A 167 -6.99 -9.83 -6.02
CA PRO A 167 -5.86 -10.72 -6.28
C PRO A 167 -4.74 -10.63 -5.22
N ILE A 168 -4.44 -9.42 -4.75
CA ILE A 168 -3.41 -9.18 -3.72
C ILE A 168 -3.80 -9.84 -2.39
N ALA A 169 -5.03 -9.62 -1.92
CA ALA A 169 -5.53 -10.20 -0.68
C ALA A 169 -5.72 -11.74 -0.76
N HIS A 170 -5.87 -12.27 -1.97
CA HIS A 170 -6.03 -13.71 -2.22
C HIS A 170 -4.72 -14.42 -2.60
N CYS A 171 -3.57 -13.78 -2.38
CA CYS A 171 -2.24 -14.36 -2.62
C CYS A 171 -2.08 -14.88 -4.06
N LYS A 172 -2.50 -14.08 -5.05
CA LYS A 172 -2.38 -14.40 -6.47
C LYS A 172 -1.59 -13.34 -7.24
N PRO A 173 -0.75 -13.75 -8.21
CA PRO A 173 -0.07 -12.83 -9.11
C PRO A 173 -1.05 -11.86 -9.77
N LEU A 174 -0.68 -10.58 -9.85
CA LEU A 174 -1.34 -9.62 -10.71
C LEU A 174 -0.89 -9.84 -12.15
N ALA A 175 -1.82 -9.73 -13.09
CA ALA A 175 -1.48 -9.64 -14.50
C ALA A 175 -0.74 -8.33 -14.80
N GLU A 176 0.14 -8.32 -15.80
CA GLU A 176 1.00 -7.16 -16.10
C GLU A 176 0.21 -5.88 -16.36
N ASP A 177 -0.92 -5.99 -17.05
CA ASP A 177 -1.85 -4.88 -17.31
C ASP A 177 -2.47 -4.32 -16.03
N GLU A 178 -2.78 -5.19 -15.06
CA GLU A 178 -3.28 -4.80 -13.75
C GLU A 178 -2.20 -4.18 -12.86
N VAL A 179 -0.92 -4.57 -13.02
CA VAL A 179 0.20 -3.87 -12.40
C VAL A 179 0.32 -2.45 -12.95
N VAL A 180 0.21 -2.26 -14.27
CA VAL A 180 0.20 -0.91 -14.87
C VAL A 180 -1.00 -0.11 -14.35
N ARG A 181 -2.18 -0.73 -14.29
CA ARG A 181 -3.40 -0.11 -13.75
C ARG A 181 -3.20 0.35 -12.31
N LEU A 182 -2.57 -0.46 -11.47
CA LEU A 182 -2.24 -0.10 -10.08
C LEU A 182 -1.41 1.18 -10.02
N HIS A 183 -0.30 1.24 -10.76
CA HIS A 183 0.56 2.43 -10.77
C HIS A 183 -0.18 3.69 -11.24
N LEU A 184 -1.04 3.55 -12.25
CA LEU A 184 -1.89 4.66 -12.71
C LEU A 184 -2.89 5.09 -11.65
N SER A 185 -3.58 4.16 -10.97
CA SER A 185 -4.54 4.47 -9.91
C SER A 185 -3.87 5.18 -8.73
N VAL A 186 -2.67 4.76 -8.31
CA VAL A 186 -1.91 5.44 -7.25
C VAL A 186 -1.56 6.86 -7.68
N ARG A 187 -1.09 7.05 -8.92
CA ARG A 187 -0.76 8.39 -9.43
C ARG A 187 -2.00 9.28 -9.54
N ASP A 188 -3.13 8.72 -9.97
CA ASP A 188 -4.39 9.44 -10.11
C ASP A 188 -5.00 9.79 -8.73
N TRP A 189 -4.77 8.97 -7.70
CA TRP A 189 -5.08 9.30 -6.31
C TRP A 189 -4.33 10.56 -5.86
N PHE A 190 -3.01 10.62 -6.05
CA PHE A 190 -2.27 11.82 -5.65
C PHE A 190 -2.61 13.03 -6.51
N ARG A 191 -2.92 12.85 -7.80
CA ARG A 191 -3.38 13.94 -8.65
C ARG A 191 -4.74 14.49 -8.20
N SER A 192 -5.62 13.67 -7.65
CA SER A 192 -6.94 14.15 -7.20
C SER A 192 -6.84 15.08 -5.99
N MET A 193 -5.72 15.06 -5.26
CA MET A 193 -5.44 15.91 -4.08
C MET A 193 -4.95 17.32 -4.42
N GLY A 194 -4.70 17.64 -5.70
CA GLY A 194 -4.14 18.92 -6.15
C GLY A 194 -2.64 18.88 -6.42
#